data_AF-A0A848UVL0-F1
#
_entry.id   AF-A0A848UVL0-F1
#
_cell.length_a   1.000
_cell.length_b   1.000
_cell.length_c   1.000
_cell.angle_alpha   90.00
_cell.angle_beta   90.00
_cell.angle_gamma   90.00
#
_symmetry.space_group_name_H-M   'P 1'
#
loop_
_entity.id
_entity.type
_entity.pdbx_description
1 polymer ?
#
loop_
_entity_poly.entity_id
_entity_poly.type
_entity_poly.pdbx_seq_one_letter_code
_entity_poly.pdbx_strand_id
1 'polypeptide(L)'
;MSAKPDESDILRNITQLEDLSEKIQAGELNFEDAVAEYSTDENSKAQGGRVINPATAGTLFNIDELTDPKLFLAINGLEEGDVSDPVEFVNPDGSVEWGILSLDKRVPAHTANLKDDYLLFQNQALSIKKQETLDNWVNKNLSSTYIRFNESYSECEFIFDWGGNNSSSTIEN
;
A
#
# COMPACT_ATOMS: atom_id res chain seq x y z
N MET A 1 -22.36 -12.46 -12.95
CA MET A 1 -23.18 -11.59 -12.08
C MET A 1 -23.29 -12.30 -10.74
N SER A 2 -22.36 -12.04 -9.80
CA SER A 2 -22.55 -12.53 -8.44
C SER A 2 -23.78 -11.85 -7.85
N ALA A 3 -24.67 -12.65 -7.26
CA ALA A 3 -25.83 -12.12 -6.55
C ALA A 3 -25.34 -11.19 -5.44
N LYS A 4 -26.05 -10.07 -5.24
CA LYS A 4 -25.83 -9.24 -4.05
C LYS A 4 -26.04 -10.13 -2.82
N PRO A 5 -25.13 -10.12 -1.84
CA PRO A 5 -25.29 -10.91 -0.63
C PRO A 5 -26.61 -10.56 0.07
N ASP A 6 -27.27 -11.57 0.64
CA ASP A 6 -28.51 -11.40 1.39
C ASP A 6 -28.21 -10.64 2.69
N GLU A 7 -29.10 -9.72 3.08
CA GLU A 7 -28.90 -8.87 4.27
C GLU A 7 -28.74 -9.71 5.55
N SER A 8 -29.44 -10.86 5.62
CA SER A 8 -29.33 -11.75 6.78
C SER A 8 -27.96 -12.45 6.88
N ASP A 9 -27.33 -12.77 5.74
CA ASP A 9 -26.00 -13.35 5.71
C ASP A 9 -24.94 -12.32 6.13
N ILE A 10 -25.09 -11.06 5.71
CA ILE A 10 -24.19 -9.96 6.12
C ILE A 10 -24.24 -9.79 7.64
N LEU A 11 -25.44 -9.70 8.22
CA LEU A 11 -25.60 -9.56 9.67
C LEU A 11 -25.01 -10.75 10.44
N ARG A 12 -25.21 -11.98 9.96
CA ARG A 12 -24.61 -13.17 10.57
C ARG A 12 -23.08 -13.09 10.57
N ASN A 13 -22.48 -12.67 9.47
CA ASN A 13 -21.02 -12.56 9.34
C ASN A 13 -20.48 -11.47 10.28
N ILE A 14 -21.17 -10.33 10.40
CA ILE A 14 -20.79 -9.26 11.34
C ILE A 14 -20.84 -9.80 12.77
N THR A 15 -21.94 -10.44 13.19
CA THR A 15 -22.05 -11.01 14.54
C THR A 15 -20.99 -12.07 14.81
N GLN A 16 -20.58 -12.84 13.80
CA GLN A 16 -19.48 -13.78 13.93
C GLN A 16 -18.14 -13.06 14.15
N LEU A 17 -17.88 -11.97 13.43
CA LEU A 17 -16.67 -11.17 13.62
C LEU A 17 -16.65 -10.47 14.99
N GLU A 18 -17.80 -10.02 15.50
CA GLU A 18 -17.95 -9.48 16.86
C GLU A 18 -17.54 -10.52 17.91
N ASP A 19 -18.10 -11.73 17.83
CA ASP A 19 -17.76 -12.84 18.75
C ASP A 19 -16.27 -13.24 18.68
N LEU A 20 -15.68 -13.24 17.48
CA LEU A 20 -14.24 -13.48 17.31
C LEU A 20 -13.42 -12.36 17.96
N SER A 21 -13.78 -11.10 17.75
CA SER A 21 -13.10 -9.94 18.35
C SER A 21 -13.14 -10.01 19.87
N GLU A 22 -14.31 -10.27 20.46
CA GLU A 22 -14.49 -10.41 21.91
C GLU A 22 -13.64 -11.54 22.50
N LYS A 23 -13.61 -12.72 21.85
CA LYS A 23 -12.80 -13.86 22.29
C LYS A 23 -11.30 -13.58 22.22
N ILE A 24 -10.86 -12.86 21.19
CA ILE A 24 -9.45 -12.46 21.03
C ILE A 24 -9.08 -11.46 22.11
N GLN A 25 -9.92 -10.45 22.36
CA GLN A 25 -9.71 -9.47 23.44
C GLN A 25 -9.71 -10.12 24.83
N ALA A 26 -10.54 -11.14 25.04
CA ALA A 26 -10.57 -11.91 26.29
C ALA A 26 -9.36 -12.88 26.45
N GLY A 27 -8.54 -13.05 25.40
CA GLY A 27 -7.41 -13.99 25.38
C GLY A 27 -7.83 -15.47 25.29
N GLU A 28 -9.08 -15.74 24.91
CA GLU A 28 -9.62 -17.10 24.72
C GLU A 28 -9.24 -17.69 23.36
N LEU A 29 -8.92 -16.83 22.39
CA LEU A 29 -8.56 -17.20 21.01
C LEU A 29 -7.37 -16.34 20.55
N ASN A 30 -6.35 -16.98 19.94
CA ASN A 30 -5.26 -16.21 19.33
C ASN A 30 -5.70 -15.66 17.96
N PHE A 31 -5.25 -14.45 17.63
CA PHE A 31 -5.57 -13.83 16.34
C PHE A 31 -5.10 -14.68 15.14
N GLU A 32 -3.88 -15.23 15.18
CA GLU A 32 -3.35 -16.06 14.10
C GLU A 32 -4.18 -17.34 13.88
N ASP A 33 -4.68 -17.96 14.96
CA ASP A 33 -5.56 -19.13 14.90
C ASP A 33 -6.93 -18.76 14.29
N ALA A 34 -7.48 -17.62 14.70
CA ALA A 34 -8.72 -17.08 14.14
C ALA A 34 -8.57 -16.81 12.63
N VAL A 35 -7.44 -16.25 12.20
CA VAL A 35 -7.16 -16.02 10.78
C VAL A 35 -7.07 -17.33 10.00
N ALA A 36 -6.36 -18.32 10.53
CA ALA A 36 -6.19 -19.62 9.87
C ALA A 36 -7.54 -20.35 9.65
N GLU A 37 -8.47 -20.21 10.60
CA GLU A 37 -9.77 -20.88 10.54
C GLU A 37 -10.83 -20.08 9.77
N TYR A 38 -10.92 -18.76 10.00
CA TYR A 38 -12.04 -17.94 9.57
C TYR A 38 -11.73 -16.97 8.43
N SER A 39 -10.47 -16.63 8.17
CA SER A 39 -10.15 -15.68 7.10
C SER A 39 -10.48 -16.26 5.72
N THR A 40 -11.15 -15.44 4.91
CA THR A 40 -11.48 -15.70 3.51
C THR A 40 -10.51 -15.02 2.54
N ASP A 41 -9.64 -14.11 3.02
CA ASP A 41 -8.57 -13.54 2.21
C ASP A 41 -7.34 -14.45 2.28
N GLU A 42 -7.09 -15.15 1.18
CA GLU A 42 -5.96 -16.09 1.05
C GLU A 42 -4.59 -15.42 1.24
N ASN A 43 -4.45 -14.12 0.92
CA ASN A 43 -3.18 -13.42 1.03
C ASN A 43 -2.80 -13.16 2.49
N SER A 44 -3.71 -12.59 3.28
CA SER A 44 -3.49 -12.39 4.71
C SER A 44 -3.46 -13.73 5.46
N LYS A 45 -4.32 -14.69 5.08
CA LYS A 45 -4.35 -16.03 5.67
C LYS A 45 -3.01 -16.76 5.57
N ALA A 46 -2.38 -16.74 4.39
CA ALA A 46 -1.07 -17.35 4.18
C ALA A 46 0.05 -16.70 5.00
N GLN A 47 -0.20 -15.50 5.55
CA GLN A 47 0.75 -14.69 6.31
C GLN A 47 0.36 -14.53 7.78
N GLY A 48 -0.57 -15.37 8.29
CA GLY A 48 -1.04 -15.30 9.68
C GLY A 48 -1.80 -14.02 10.02
N GLY A 49 -2.38 -13.36 9.01
CA GLY A 49 -3.14 -12.13 9.16
C GLY A 49 -2.33 -10.86 8.85
N ARG A 50 -1.02 -11.00 8.59
CA ARG A 50 -0.17 -9.86 8.26
C ARG A 50 -0.46 -9.32 6.87
N VAL A 51 -0.55 -8.00 6.78
CA VAL A 51 -0.73 -7.28 5.52
C VAL A 51 0.62 -6.71 5.06
N ILE A 52 0.91 -6.86 3.77
CA ILE A 52 2.12 -6.31 3.16
C ILE A 52 1.80 -4.97 2.52
N ASN A 53 2.63 -3.98 2.79
CA ASN A 53 2.58 -2.69 2.16
C ASN A 53 3.04 -2.83 0.69
N PRO A 54 2.16 -2.58 -0.30
CA PRO A 54 2.51 -2.75 -1.71
C PRO A 54 3.55 -1.73 -2.20
N ALA A 55 3.68 -0.58 -1.54
CA ALA A 55 4.64 0.46 -1.92
C ALA A 55 6.07 0.14 -1.47
N THR A 56 6.23 -0.49 -0.30
CA THR A 56 7.53 -0.75 0.31
C THR A 56 7.94 -2.22 0.33
N ALA A 57 7.00 -3.13 0.04
CA ALA A 57 7.09 -4.58 0.27
C ALA A 57 7.41 -4.97 1.72
N GLY A 58 7.21 -4.04 2.68
CA GLY A 58 7.37 -4.26 4.11
C GLY A 58 6.04 -4.52 4.82
N THR A 59 6.08 -4.65 6.14
CA THR A 59 4.90 -4.85 7.01
C THR A 59 4.47 -3.57 7.73
N LEU A 60 5.17 -2.45 7.50
CA LEU A 60 4.85 -1.15 8.09
C LEU A 60 4.12 -0.28 7.08
N PHE A 61 3.10 0.41 7.57
CA PHE A 61 2.32 1.37 6.82
C PHE A 61 2.49 2.75 7.45
N ASN A 62 2.69 3.77 6.62
CA ASN A 62 2.64 5.14 7.08
C ASN A 62 1.19 5.59 7.21
N ILE A 63 0.93 6.57 8.09
CA ILE A 63 -0.45 7.05 8.35
C ILE A 63 -1.08 7.65 7.08
N ASP A 64 -0.29 8.31 6.24
CA ASP A 64 -0.71 8.90 4.98
C ASP A 64 -1.03 7.86 3.90
N GLU A 65 -0.58 6.61 4.05
CA GLU A 65 -0.91 5.49 3.17
C GLU A 65 -2.28 4.86 3.51
N LEU A 66 -2.80 5.10 4.72
CA LEU A 66 -4.12 4.63 5.16
C LEU A 66 -5.21 5.55 4.57
N THR A 67 -5.53 5.33 3.30
CA THR A 67 -6.45 6.19 2.54
C THR A 67 -7.93 6.03 2.93
N ASP A 68 -8.32 4.90 3.54
CA ASP A 68 -9.68 4.68 4.05
C ASP A 68 -9.83 5.26 5.47
N PRO A 69 -10.68 6.28 5.68
CA PRO A 69 -10.92 6.84 7.01
C PRO A 69 -11.45 5.82 8.02
N LYS A 70 -12.22 4.81 7.59
CA LYS A 70 -12.74 3.76 8.48
C LYS A 70 -11.61 2.92 9.05
N LEU A 71 -10.67 2.52 8.18
CA LEU A 71 -9.46 1.80 8.55
C LEU A 71 -8.61 2.60 9.55
N PHE A 72 -8.39 3.89 9.27
CA PHE A 72 -7.64 4.76 10.17
C PHE A 72 -8.30 4.86 11.55
N LEU A 73 -9.62 5.10 11.60
CA LEU A 73 -10.35 5.22 12.86
C LEU A 73 -10.34 3.93 13.68
N ALA A 74 -10.48 2.77 13.02
CA ALA A 74 -10.44 1.47 13.67
C ALA A 74 -9.09 1.16 14.31
N ILE A 75 -7.97 1.58 13.70
CA ILE A 75 -6.62 1.33 14.22
C ILE A 75 -6.18 2.42 15.21
N ASN A 76 -6.64 3.66 15.06
CA ASN A 76 -6.13 4.79 15.83
C ASN A 76 -6.32 4.63 17.36
N GLY A 77 -7.39 3.96 17.79
CA GLY A 77 -7.68 3.72 19.20
C GLY A 77 -7.04 2.46 19.81
N LEU A 78 -6.39 1.61 19.00
CA LEU A 78 -5.85 0.33 19.46
C LEU A 78 -4.45 0.47 20.06
N GLU A 79 -4.19 -0.31 21.10
CA GLU A 79 -2.86 -0.60 21.62
C GLU A 79 -2.20 -1.76 20.84
N GLU A 80 -0.89 -1.95 21.01
CA GLU A 80 -0.20 -3.07 20.36
C GLU A 80 -0.71 -4.40 20.91
N GLY A 81 -1.13 -5.30 20.01
CA GLY A 81 -1.76 -6.58 20.34
C GLY A 81 -3.28 -6.53 20.45
N ASP A 82 -3.90 -5.35 20.45
CA ASP A 82 -5.35 -5.23 20.43
C ASP A 82 -5.92 -5.57 19.05
N VAL A 83 -7.23 -5.83 19.03
CA VAL A 83 -8.02 -6.07 17.82
C VAL A 83 -9.21 -5.11 17.77
N SER A 84 -9.57 -4.67 16.57
CA SER A 84 -10.70 -3.76 16.34
C SER A 84 -12.05 -4.46 16.43
N ASP A 85 -13.10 -3.66 16.54
CA ASP A 85 -14.45 -4.06 16.14
C ASP A 85 -14.50 -4.38 14.63
N PRO A 86 -15.53 -5.08 14.12
CA PRO A 86 -15.66 -5.35 12.70
C PRO A 86 -15.72 -4.07 11.86
N VAL A 87 -14.90 -4.03 10.81
CA VAL A 87 -14.76 -2.92 9.88
C VAL A 87 -15.21 -3.35 8.49
N GLU A 88 -15.92 -2.45 7.82
CA GLU A 88 -16.28 -2.60 6.41
C GLU A 88 -15.13 -2.11 5.52
N PHE A 89 -14.70 -2.94 4.58
CA PHE A 89 -13.73 -2.64 3.54
C PHE A 89 -14.41 -2.54 2.19
N VAL A 90 -14.11 -1.48 1.43
CA VAL A 90 -14.61 -1.32 0.07
C VAL A 90 -13.47 -1.52 -0.91
N ASN A 91 -13.56 -2.58 -1.70
CA ASN A 91 -12.56 -2.90 -2.71
C ASN A 91 -12.63 -1.94 -3.91
N PRO A 92 -11.55 -1.80 -4.69
CA PRO A 92 -11.54 -0.95 -5.88
C PRO A 92 -12.59 -1.30 -6.95
N ASP A 93 -13.05 -2.55 -6.96
CA ASP A 93 -14.10 -3.03 -7.86
C ASP A 93 -15.53 -2.73 -7.35
N GLY A 94 -15.64 -2.13 -6.16
CA GLY A 94 -16.91 -1.79 -5.50
C GLY A 94 -17.52 -2.94 -4.70
N SER A 95 -16.85 -4.09 -4.60
CA SER A 95 -17.24 -5.15 -3.66
C SER A 95 -16.98 -4.71 -2.22
N VAL A 96 -17.80 -5.21 -1.30
CA VAL A 96 -17.73 -4.88 0.12
C VAL A 96 -17.37 -6.14 0.90
N GLU A 97 -16.38 -6.01 1.77
CA GLU A 97 -15.89 -7.06 2.65
C GLU A 97 -15.95 -6.57 4.10
N TRP A 98 -15.94 -7.51 5.04
CA TRP A 98 -15.96 -7.22 6.47
C TRP A 98 -14.83 -8.00 7.14
N GLY A 99 -14.15 -7.36 8.08
CA GLY A 99 -13.07 -8.00 8.82
C GLY A 99 -12.70 -7.26 10.09
N ILE A 100 -11.86 -7.89 10.90
CA ILE A 100 -11.29 -7.30 12.11
C ILE A 100 -9.79 -7.06 11.88
N LEU A 101 -9.25 -6.02 12.51
CA LEU A 101 -7.87 -5.60 12.35
C LEU A 101 -7.13 -5.78 13.66
N SER A 102 -5.93 -6.38 13.62
CA SER A 102 -5.03 -6.40 14.78
C SER A 102 -3.87 -5.44 14.57
N LEU A 103 -3.47 -4.75 15.63
CA LEU A 103 -2.33 -3.86 15.61
C LEU A 103 -1.07 -4.56 16.15
N ASP A 104 -0.25 -5.11 15.25
CA ASP A 104 1.00 -5.79 15.64
C ASP A 104 2.00 -4.85 16.33
N LYS A 105 2.18 -3.64 15.77
CA LYS A 105 3.20 -2.70 16.22
C LYS A 105 2.84 -1.27 15.82
N ARG A 106 3.09 -0.32 16.71
CA ARG A 106 2.98 1.12 16.47
C ARG A 106 4.35 1.79 16.62
N VAL A 107 4.84 2.37 15.54
CA VAL A 107 6.05 3.20 15.59
C VAL A 107 5.62 4.65 15.86
N PRO A 108 6.06 5.28 16.97
CA PRO A 108 5.70 6.66 17.27
C PRO A 108 6.36 7.63 16.27
N ALA A 109 5.76 8.80 16.10
CA ALA A 109 6.34 9.87 15.28
C ALA A 109 7.74 10.23 15.79
N HIS A 110 8.72 10.17 14.90
CA HIS A 110 10.11 10.45 15.19
C HIS A 110 10.78 11.11 13.98
N THR A 111 11.96 11.70 14.19
CA THR A 111 12.77 12.20 13.08
C THR A 111 13.35 11.02 12.31
N ALA A 112 13.13 11.01 10.99
CA ALA A 112 13.58 9.92 10.14
C ALA A 112 15.07 9.63 10.32
N ASN A 113 15.42 8.36 10.53
CA ASN A 113 16.78 7.95 10.83
C ASN A 113 17.13 6.58 10.24
N LEU A 114 18.42 6.34 9.96
CA LEU A 114 18.87 5.12 9.28
C LEU A 114 18.69 3.82 10.09
N LYS A 115 18.41 3.92 11.40
CA LYS A 115 18.21 2.75 12.25
C LYS A 115 16.79 2.22 12.12
N ASP A 116 15.81 3.11 12.16
CA ASP A 116 14.39 2.76 12.16
C ASP A 116 13.80 2.74 10.74
N ASP A 117 14.28 3.64 9.85
CA ASP A 117 13.73 3.86 8.50
C ASP A 117 14.65 3.40 7.37
N TYR A 118 15.52 2.43 7.65
CA TYR A 118 16.50 1.96 6.66
C TYR A 118 15.85 1.56 5.32
N LEU A 119 14.74 0.82 5.36
CA LEU A 119 14.04 0.36 4.16
C LEU A 119 13.50 1.53 3.33
N LEU A 120 12.96 2.57 3.99
CA LEU A 120 12.49 3.78 3.32
C LEU A 120 13.64 4.46 2.57
N PHE A 121 14.75 4.72 3.25
CA PHE A 121 15.92 5.34 2.62
C PHE A 121 16.54 4.47 1.53
N GLN A 122 16.61 3.16 1.74
CA GLN A 122 17.08 2.21 0.73
C GLN A 122 16.22 2.27 -0.53
N ASN A 123 14.90 2.25 -0.38
CA ASN A 123 13.96 2.31 -1.50
C ASN A 123 14.08 3.64 -2.26
N GLN A 124 14.20 4.77 -1.54
CA GLN A 124 14.39 6.08 -2.15
C GLN A 124 15.71 6.16 -2.92
N ALA A 125 16.82 5.76 -2.30
CA ALA A 125 18.14 5.76 -2.92
C ALA A 125 18.19 4.83 -4.14
N LEU A 126 17.57 3.65 -4.06
CA LEU A 126 17.44 2.72 -5.17
C LEU A 126 16.64 3.32 -6.31
N SER A 127 15.53 4.02 -6.02
CA SER A 127 14.72 4.70 -7.02
C SER A 127 15.53 5.76 -7.78
N ILE A 128 16.25 6.60 -7.04
CA ILE A 128 17.16 7.62 -7.62
C ILE A 128 18.19 6.95 -8.53
N LYS A 129 18.85 5.88 -8.08
CA LYS A 129 19.87 5.17 -8.88
C LYS A 129 19.29 4.50 -10.13
N LYS A 130 18.09 3.95 -10.04
CA LYS A 130 17.37 3.40 -11.19
C LYS A 130 17.07 4.49 -12.22
N GLN A 131 16.60 5.65 -11.76
CA GLN A 131 16.34 6.80 -12.63
C GLN A 131 17.63 7.29 -13.30
N GLU A 132 18.70 7.51 -12.54
CA GLU A 132 20.01 7.91 -13.10
C GLU A 132 20.51 6.92 -14.15
N THR A 133 20.36 5.61 -13.90
CA THR A 133 20.78 4.57 -14.84
C THR A 133 19.94 4.60 -16.12
N LEU A 134 18.62 4.78 -15.98
CA LEU A 134 17.71 4.91 -17.10
C LEU A 134 18.02 6.15 -17.93
N ASP A 135 18.23 7.31 -17.30
CA ASP A 135 18.54 8.56 -17.99
C ASP A 135 19.83 8.46 -18.79
N ASN A 136 20.86 7.88 -18.19
CA ASN A 136 22.14 7.62 -18.87
C ASN A 136 21.97 6.65 -20.04
N TRP A 137 21.15 5.60 -19.87
CA TRP A 137 20.85 4.67 -20.95
C TRP A 137 20.10 5.36 -22.09
N VAL A 138 19.08 6.17 -21.80
CA VAL A 138 18.33 6.94 -22.82
C VAL A 138 19.30 7.85 -23.59
N ASN A 139 20.06 8.71 -22.90
CA ASN A 139 21.00 9.63 -23.53
C ASN A 139 22.05 8.94 -24.40
N LYS A 140 22.57 7.79 -23.96
CA LYS A 140 23.50 6.99 -24.76
C LYS A 140 22.85 6.47 -26.06
N ASN A 141 21.63 5.92 -25.96
CA ASN A 141 20.95 5.34 -27.12
C ASN A 141 20.43 6.40 -28.09
N LEU A 142 20.05 7.59 -27.59
CA LEU A 142 19.66 8.73 -28.43
C LEU A 142 20.76 9.09 -29.42
N SER A 143 22.03 9.11 -28.98
CA SER A 143 23.17 9.46 -29.84
C SER A 143 23.36 8.55 -31.06
N SER A 144 22.86 7.31 -30.99
CA SER A 144 22.99 6.29 -32.04
C SER A 144 21.68 5.96 -32.75
N THR A 145 20.57 6.60 -32.37
CA THR A 145 19.23 6.30 -32.90
C THR A 145 18.77 7.39 -33.85
N TYR A 146 18.36 7.04 -35.07
CA TYR A 146 17.73 8.00 -35.98
C TYR A 146 16.31 8.32 -35.50
N ILE A 147 16.05 9.58 -35.18
CA ILE A 147 14.76 10.07 -34.68
C ILE A 147 14.26 11.16 -35.64
N ARG A 148 12.96 11.10 -35.98
CA ARG A 148 12.31 12.11 -36.81
C ARG A 148 10.97 12.49 -36.18
N PHE A 149 10.81 13.78 -35.87
CA PHE A 149 9.56 14.32 -35.36
C PHE A 149 8.64 14.78 -36.47
N ASN A 150 7.33 14.68 -36.23
CA ASN A 150 6.34 15.44 -36.98
C ASN A 150 6.40 16.90 -36.50
N GLU A 151 6.29 17.84 -37.42
CA GLU A 151 6.34 19.28 -37.18
C GLU A 151 5.30 19.75 -36.15
N SER A 152 4.18 19.03 -36.01
CA SER A 152 3.15 19.28 -34.99
C SER A 152 3.63 19.17 -33.54
N TYR A 153 4.80 18.57 -33.28
CA TYR A 153 5.38 18.39 -31.94
C TYR A 153 6.61 19.27 -31.71
N SER A 154 6.89 20.22 -32.60
CA SER A 154 8.08 21.08 -32.54
C SER A 154 8.09 22.08 -31.38
N GLU A 155 6.93 22.38 -30.79
CA GLU A 155 6.76 23.29 -29.65
C GLU A 155 6.68 22.55 -28.30
N CYS A 156 6.76 21.22 -28.28
CA CYS A 156 6.72 20.44 -27.04
C CYS A 156 8.07 20.48 -26.31
N GLU A 157 8.04 20.71 -24.99
CA GLU A 157 9.20 20.54 -24.14
C GLU A 157 9.40 19.07 -23.79
N PHE A 158 10.60 18.54 -24.05
CA PHE A 158 10.95 17.16 -23.76
C PHE A 158 12.02 17.09 -22.67
N ILE A 159 11.92 16.06 -21.83
CA ILE A 159 12.87 15.80 -20.73
C ILE A 159 14.25 15.37 -21.28
N PHE A 160 14.27 14.68 -22.43
CA PHE A 160 15.50 14.26 -23.09
C PHE A 160 15.66 14.97 -24.44
N ASP A 161 16.91 15.11 -24.88
CA ASP A 161 17.24 15.66 -26.20
C ASP A 161 17.01 14.62 -27.30
N TRP A 162 15.78 14.54 -27.78
CA TRP A 162 15.43 13.66 -28.88
C TRP A 162 15.86 14.21 -30.26
N GLY A 163 16.53 15.37 -30.33
CA GLY A 163 16.96 16.00 -31.59
C GLY A 163 15.93 16.98 -32.20
N GLY A 164 14.93 17.40 -31.42
CA GLY A 164 14.08 18.56 -31.71
C GLY A 164 14.47 19.71 -30.79
N ASN A 165 14.67 20.92 -31.35
CA ASN A 165 15.15 22.14 -30.67
C ASN A 165 14.93 22.19 -29.15
N ASN A 166 15.96 21.87 -28.37
CA ASN A 166 15.90 21.89 -26.91
C ASN A 166 16.20 23.28 -26.33
N SER A 167 15.27 23.84 -25.56
CA SER A 167 15.59 24.74 -24.46
C SER A 167 15.82 23.91 -23.20
N SER A 168 17.06 23.92 -22.70
CA SER A 168 17.45 23.29 -21.44
C SER A 168 16.62 23.83 -20.27
N SER A 169 15.85 22.97 -19.61
CA SER A 169 15.33 23.24 -18.26
C SER A 169 16.19 22.48 -17.25
N THR A 170 16.95 23.25 -16.48
CA THR A 170 17.64 22.82 -15.28
C THR A 170 16.58 22.33 -14.28
N ILE A 171 16.65 21.05 -13.88
CA ILE A 171 15.86 20.55 -12.75
C ILE A 171 16.54 21.08 -11.48
N GLU A 172 15.95 22.10 -10.85
CA GLU A 172 16.35 22.53 -9.50
C GLU A 172 15.85 21.53 -8.45
N ASN A 173 16.71 21.29 -7.45
CA ASN A 173 16.55 20.34 -6.34
C ASN A 173 15.41 20.72 -5.38
#